data_AF-A0ABD1EU08-F1
#
_entry.id   AF-A0ABD1EU08-F1
#
_cell.length_a   1.000
_cell.length_b   1.000
_cell.length_c   1.000
_cell.angle_alpha   90.00
_cell.angle_beta   90.00
_cell.angle_gamma   90.00
#
_symmetry.space_group_name_H-M   'P 1'
#
loop_
_entity.id
_entity.type
_entity.pdbx_description
1 polymer ?
#
loop_
_entity_poly.entity_id
_entity_poly.type
_entity_poly.pdbx_seq_one_letter_code
_entity_poly.pdbx_strand_id
1 'polypeptide(L)'
;MPREGKLFSTIGQLQFKSAVVRTGFSFRVFSIFIYLFPSLINFLLRTYQNMSSCTVPTAPAPPSLKDLPKVAGDLKSELEGFSSSKLKNAETQEKIVLPSAEDVAAEKTEKALIEGIAKFNPAKLKHTETQEKNPLPDKEVVLQERCHQNLLNGVEHFDKTTMKHAETSEKCVLPDTKVIEQEKAQSNLLSGIANFDSTKLKHAETQEKNPLPTKETIDQEKSA
;
A
#
# COMPACT_ATOMS: atom_id res chain seq x y z
N MET A 1 -51.66 3.83 -21.86
CA MET A 1 -50.35 3.40 -22.38
C MET A 1 -49.96 2.07 -21.73
N PRO A 2 -49.85 0.98 -22.50
CA PRO A 2 -49.02 -0.16 -22.12
C PRO A 2 -47.99 -0.49 -23.21
N ARG A 3 -46.99 -1.30 -22.85
CA ARG A 3 -46.04 -2.06 -23.72
C ARG A 3 -44.62 -1.52 -23.86
N GLU A 4 -43.85 -1.51 -22.78
CA GLU A 4 -42.37 -1.51 -22.87
C GLU A 4 -41.74 -2.60 -21.96
N GLY A 5 -42.36 -2.91 -20.81
CA GLY A 5 -41.78 -3.85 -19.82
C GLY A 5 -41.85 -5.37 -20.15
N LYS A 6 -42.45 -5.79 -21.27
CA LYS A 6 -42.58 -7.22 -21.64
C LYS A 6 -41.59 -7.70 -22.71
N LEU A 7 -40.92 -6.79 -23.43
CA LEU A 7 -40.00 -7.18 -24.51
C LEU A 7 -38.63 -7.66 -23.98
N PHE A 8 -38.10 -7.01 -22.95
CA PHE A 8 -36.81 -7.39 -22.36
C PHE A 8 -36.83 -8.72 -21.59
N SER A 9 -37.99 -9.10 -21.05
CA SER A 9 -38.14 -10.37 -20.32
C SER A 9 -38.13 -11.56 -21.29
N THR A 10 -38.81 -11.46 -22.43
CA THR A 10 -39.01 -12.61 -23.33
C THR A 10 -37.78 -12.89 -24.20
N ILE A 11 -37.12 -11.85 -24.71
CA ILE A 11 -35.92 -12.00 -25.57
C ILE A 11 -34.71 -12.43 -24.72
N GLY A 12 -34.57 -11.88 -23.51
CA GLY A 12 -33.53 -12.28 -22.54
C GLY A 12 -33.72 -13.73 -22.06
N GLN A 13 -34.96 -14.16 -21.80
CA GLN A 13 -35.26 -15.54 -21.40
C GLN A 13 -34.98 -16.56 -22.52
N LEU A 14 -35.21 -16.22 -23.79
CA LEU A 14 -35.02 -17.15 -24.92
C LEU A 14 -33.55 -17.34 -25.28
N GLN A 15 -32.76 -16.26 -25.28
CA GLN A 15 -31.33 -16.32 -25.58
C GLN A 15 -30.55 -17.01 -24.44
N PHE A 16 -30.98 -16.86 -23.18
CA PHE A 16 -30.28 -17.43 -22.02
C PHE A 16 -30.66 -18.88 -21.69
N LYS A 17 -31.88 -19.33 -22.04
CA LYS A 17 -32.23 -20.77 -21.98
C LYS A 17 -31.34 -21.61 -22.89
N SER A 18 -30.91 -21.07 -24.04
CA SER A 18 -29.99 -21.74 -24.96
C SER A 18 -28.57 -21.87 -24.37
N ALA A 19 -28.12 -20.88 -23.59
CA ALA A 19 -26.81 -20.88 -22.93
C ALA A 19 -26.77 -21.79 -21.69
N VAL A 20 -27.83 -21.82 -20.87
CA VAL A 20 -27.91 -22.63 -19.64
C VAL A 20 -27.98 -24.14 -19.93
N VAL A 21 -28.60 -24.53 -21.05
CA VAL A 21 -28.62 -25.95 -21.48
C VAL A 21 -27.23 -26.48 -21.86
N ARG A 22 -26.27 -25.59 -22.21
CA ARG A 22 -24.91 -25.99 -22.59
C ARG A 22 -23.92 -26.15 -21.43
N THR A 23 -24.20 -25.56 -20.25
CA THR A 23 -23.24 -25.51 -19.13
C THR A 23 -23.76 -26.04 -17.80
N GLY A 24 -25.00 -26.55 -17.74
CA GLY A 24 -25.51 -27.31 -16.58
C GLY A 24 -25.66 -26.51 -15.28
N PHE A 25 -25.63 -25.18 -15.33
CA PHE A 25 -25.65 -24.34 -14.14
C PHE A 25 -27.09 -24.00 -13.70
N SER A 26 -27.44 -24.25 -12.44
CA SER A 26 -28.80 -24.06 -11.93
C SER A 26 -29.21 -22.57 -11.89
N PHE A 27 -30.41 -22.25 -12.41
CA PHE A 27 -30.94 -20.89 -12.55
C PHE A 27 -31.01 -20.12 -11.21
N ARG A 28 -31.15 -20.84 -10.09
CA ARG A 28 -31.15 -20.23 -8.74
C ARG A 28 -29.78 -19.71 -8.31
N VAL A 29 -28.70 -20.39 -8.70
CA VAL A 29 -27.32 -20.00 -8.35
C VAL A 29 -26.89 -18.79 -9.16
N PHE A 30 -27.31 -18.73 -10.43
CA PHE A 30 -27.03 -17.60 -11.31
C PHE A 30 -27.71 -16.30 -10.85
N SER A 31 -28.95 -16.38 -10.35
CA SER A 31 -29.67 -15.23 -9.80
C SER A 31 -28.92 -14.59 -8.62
N ILE A 32 -28.40 -15.40 -7.69
CA ILE A 32 -27.63 -14.92 -6.53
C ILE A 32 -26.30 -14.32 -6.98
N PHE A 33 -25.62 -14.95 -7.95
CA PHE A 33 -24.33 -14.48 -8.46
C PHE A 33 -24.41 -13.09 -9.11
N ILE A 34 -25.55 -12.76 -9.73
CA ILE A 34 -25.79 -11.44 -10.33
C ILE A 34 -25.80 -10.32 -9.29
N TYR A 35 -26.38 -10.55 -8.12
CA TYR A 35 -26.45 -9.55 -7.06
C TYR A 35 -25.18 -9.48 -6.21
N LEU A 36 -24.42 -10.58 -6.12
CA LEU A 36 -23.25 -10.67 -5.25
C LEU A 36 -21.96 -10.12 -5.89
N PHE A 37 -21.85 -10.12 -7.22
CA PHE A 37 -20.64 -9.67 -7.94
C PHE A 37 -20.93 -8.76 -9.15
N PRO A 38 -21.52 -7.57 -8.94
CA PRO A 38 -21.85 -6.64 -10.04
C PRO A 38 -20.63 -6.16 -10.83
N SER A 39 -19.44 -6.06 -10.22
CA SER A 39 -18.21 -5.68 -10.92
C SER A 39 -17.75 -6.74 -11.94
N LEU A 40 -17.92 -8.03 -11.63
CA LEU A 40 -17.51 -9.12 -12.52
C LEU A 40 -18.40 -9.20 -13.76
N ILE A 41 -19.69 -8.92 -13.59
CA ILE A 41 -20.66 -8.87 -14.70
C ILE A 41 -20.37 -7.70 -15.63
N ASN A 42 -20.10 -6.51 -15.06
CA ASN A 42 -19.71 -5.35 -15.86
C ASN A 42 -18.40 -5.61 -16.61
N PHE A 43 -17.44 -6.32 -16.01
CA PHE A 43 -16.21 -6.72 -16.67
C PHE A 43 -16.48 -7.64 -17.88
N LEU A 44 -17.29 -8.68 -17.70
CA LEU A 44 -17.65 -9.61 -18.77
C LEU A 44 -18.47 -8.94 -19.90
N LEU A 45 -19.40 -8.03 -19.56
CA LEU A 45 -20.13 -7.24 -20.55
C LEU A 45 -19.19 -6.31 -21.33
N ARG A 46 -18.25 -5.66 -20.64
CA ARG A 46 -17.25 -4.77 -21.25
C ARG A 46 -16.36 -5.54 -22.23
N THR A 47 -15.93 -6.74 -21.87
CA THR A 47 -15.13 -7.59 -22.77
C THR A 47 -15.92 -8.06 -23.99
N TYR A 48 -17.21 -8.39 -23.82
CA TYR A 48 -18.06 -8.82 -24.92
C TYR A 48 -18.34 -7.68 -25.92
N GLN A 49 -18.65 -6.48 -25.41
CA GLN A 49 -18.83 -5.29 -26.24
C GLN A 49 -17.55 -4.92 -27.01
N ASN A 50 -16.37 -5.11 -26.42
CA ASN A 50 -15.09 -4.82 -27.06
C ASN A 50 -14.76 -5.80 -28.20
N MET A 51 -15.08 -7.10 -28.04
CA MET A 51 -14.93 -8.08 -29.13
C MET A 51 -15.90 -7.83 -30.29
N SER A 52 -17.06 -7.20 -30.04
CA SER A 52 -18.09 -6.98 -31.05
C SER A 52 -17.88 -5.72 -31.90
N SER A 53 -16.88 -4.87 -31.59
CA SER A 53 -16.67 -3.56 -32.25
C SER A 53 -15.58 -3.53 -33.33
N CYS A 54 -15.08 -4.69 -33.80
CA CYS A 54 -14.19 -4.71 -34.97
C CYS A 54 -14.97 -4.36 -36.25
N THR A 55 -14.92 -3.09 -36.64
CA THR A 55 -15.42 -2.62 -37.94
C THR A 55 -14.40 -2.99 -39.01
N VAL A 56 -14.81 -3.84 -39.95
CA VAL A 56 -14.00 -4.20 -41.12
C VAL A 56 -13.99 -2.99 -42.06
N PRO A 57 -12.83 -2.42 -42.45
CA PRO A 57 -12.80 -1.33 -43.41
C PRO A 57 -13.24 -1.84 -44.78
N THR A 58 -14.31 -1.24 -45.32
CA THR A 58 -14.80 -1.50 -46.69
C THR A 58 -13.75 -1.04 -47.71
N ALA A 59 -13.22 -1.97 -48.50
CA ALA A 59 -12.29 -1.67 -49.59
C ALA A 59 -13.00 -0.89 -50.72
N PRO A 60 -12.34 0.10 -51.35
CA PRO A 60 -12.90 0.79 -52.52
C PRO A 60 -13.04 -0.17 -53.70
N ALA A 61 -14.11 0.00 -54.48
CA ALA A 61 -14.42 -0.86 -55.62
C ALA A 61 -13.27 -0.91 -56.65
N PRO A 62 -12.99 -2.08 -57.27
CA PRO A 62 -11.91 -2.22 -58.24
C PRO A 62 -12.17 -1.36 -59.49
N PRO A 63 -11.14 -0.71 -60.06
CA PRO A 63 -11.28 0.10 -61.27
C PRO A 63 -11.72 -0.77 -62.45
N SER A 64 -12.53 -0.19 -63.33
CA SER A 64 -13.10 -0.91 -64.47
C SER A 64 -12.02 -1.25 -65.50
N LEU A 65 -12.17 -2.36 -66.23
CA LEU A 65 -11.17 -2.91 -67.18
C LEU A 65 -10.70 -1.91 -68.25
N LYS A 66 -11.47 -0.85 -68.51
CA LYS A 66 -11.18 0.19 -69.50
C LYS A 66 -10.19 1.24 -68.98
N ASP A 67 -10.04 1.35 -67.67
CA ASP A 67 -9.24 2.39 -67.00
C ASP A 67 -7.84 1.89 -66.63
N LEU A 68 -7.51 0.64 -66.98
CA LEU A 68 -6.18 0.08 -66.75
C LEU A 68 -5.20 0.49 -67.87
N PRO A 69 -3.96 0.88 -67.53
CA PRO A 69 -2.94 1.21 -68.53
C PRO A 69 -2.69 0.00 -69.44
N LYS A 70 -2.71 0.23 -70.75
CA LYS A 70 -2.46 -0.83 -71.74
C LYS A 70 -0.99 -1.23 -71.64
N VAL A 71 -0.74 -2.50 -71.31
CA VAL A 71 0.61 -3.07 -71.21
C VAL A 71 1.37 -2.81 -72.50
N ALA A 72 2.55 -2.21 -72.39
CA ALA A 72 3.41 -1.91 -73.54
C ALA A 72 3.68 -3.20 -74.34
N GLY A 73 3.66 -3.12 -75.68
CA GLY A 73 3.72 -4.28 -76.57
C GLY A 73 4.89 -5.21 -76.28
N ASP A 74 6.05 -4.64 -75.92
CA ASP A 74 7.26 -5.39 -75.61
C ASP A 74 7.11 -6.29 -74.36
N LEU A 75 6.47 -5.77 -73.30
CA LEU A 75 6.18 -6.52 -72.08
C LEU A 75 5.18 -7.66 -72.33
N LYS A 76 4.22 -7.44 -73.23
CA LYS A 76 3.25 -8.46 -73.63
C LYS A 76 3.94 -9.62 -74.35
N SER A 77 4.86 -9.32 -75.27
CA SER A 77 5.65 -10.34 -75.96
C SER A 77 6.60 -11.09 -75.03
N GLU A 78 7.21 -10.41 -74.05
CA GLU A 78 8.06 -11.06 -73.06
C GLU A 78 7.27 -11.98 -72.12
N LEU A 79 6.06 -11.58 -71.71
CA LEU A 79 5.14 -12.44 -70.95
C LEU A 79 4.66 -13.65 -71.77
N GLU A 80 4.32 -13.46 -73.04
CA GLU A 80 3.87 -14.54 -73.93
C GLU A 80 5.01 -15.53 -74.25
N GLY A 81 6.26 -15.05 -74.31
CA GLY A 81 7.47 -15.86 -74.48
C GLY A 81 8.06 -16.40 -73.17
N PHE A 82 7.50 -16.05 -72.02
CA PHE A 82 8.02 -16.46 -70.72
C PHE A 82 7.79 -17.97 -70.51
N SER A 83 8.89 -18.72 -70.31
CA SER A 83 8.81 -20.13 -69.95
C SER A 83 9.03 -20.30 -68.46
N SER A 84 8.03 -20.83 -67.75
CA SER A 84 8.09 -21.15 -66.33
C SER A 84 9.20 -22.15 -65.98
N SER A 85 9.70 -22.90 -66.96
CA SER A 85 10.85 -23.81 -66.81
C SER A 85 12.16 -23.07 -66.46
N LYS A 86 12.25 -21.76 -66.71
CA LYS A 86 13.42 -20.94 -66.37
C LYS A 86 13.39 -20.44 -64.92
N LEU A 87 12.32 -20.68 -64.18
CA LEU A 87 12.26 -20.40 -62.75
C LEU A 87 13.08 -21.44 -61.98
N LYS A 88 13.94 -20.98 -61.07
CA LYS A 88 14.70 -21.88 -60.18
C LYS A 88 13.71 -22.54 -59.20
N ASN A 89 13.81 -23.86 -59.03
CA ASN A 89 13.07 -24.55 -57.98
C ASN A 89 13.53 -24.05 -56.60
N ALA A 90 12.57 -23.72 -55.74
CA ALA A 90 12.80 -23.38 -54.34
C ALA A 90 12.48 -24.62 -53.50
N GLU A 91 13.48 -25.21 -52.86
CA GLU A 91 13.30 -26.37 -52.00
C GLU A 91 12.72 -25.95 -50.65
N THR A 92 11.48 -26.37 -50.37
CA THR A 92 10.81 -26.11 -49.10
C THR A 92 11.11 -27.23 -48.12
N GLN A 93 11.78 -26.94 -47.00
CA GLN A 93 11.96 -27.91 -45.91
C GLN A 93 10.81 -27.81 -44.90
N GLU A 94 10.03 -28.89 -44.78
CA GLU A 94 9.02 -29.04 -43.74
C GLU A 94 9.68 -29.47 -42.43
N LYS A 95 9.62 -28.61 -41.41
CA LYS A 95 10.23 -28.87 -40.10
C LYS A 95 9.31 -29.74 -39.22
N ILE A 96 9.14 -31.01 -39.57
CA ILE A 96 8.51 -31.99 -38.69
C ILE A 96 9.54 -32.42 -37.65
N VAL A 97 9.55 -31.77 -36.47
CA VAL A 97 10.39 -32.21 -35.35
C VAL A 97 9.65 -33.34 -34.64
N LEU A 98 10.27 -34.52 -34.55
CA LEU A 98 9.74 -35.63 -33.76
C LEU A 98 9.78 -35.27 -32.27
N PRO A 99 8.80 -35.73 -31.46
CA PRO A 99 8.85 -35.57 -30.01
C PRO A 99 10.19 -36.07 -29.47
N SER A 100 10.81 -35.31 -28.57
CA SER A 100 12.08 -35.71 -27.98
C SER A 100 11.88 -36.88 -26.99
N ALA A 101 12.96 -37.59 -26.69
CA ALA A 101 12.91 -38.65 -25.67
C ALA A 101 12.52 -38.10 -24.28
N GLU A 102 12.83 -36.82 -24.02
CA GLU A 102 12.44 -36.12 -22.79
C GLU A 102 10.93 -35.85 -22.76
N ASP A 103 10.34 -35.40 -23.88
CA ASP A 103 8.89 -35.16 -23.99
C ASP A 103 8.09 -36.45 -23.73
N VAL A 104 8.53 -37.57 -24.31
CA VAL A 104 7.88 -38.88 -24.12
C VAL A 104 8.04 -39.39 -22.68
N ALA A 105 9.19 -39.15 -22.06
CA ALA A 105 9.42 -39.52 -20.67
C ALA A 105 8.53 -38.70 -19.73
N ALA A 106 8.44 -37.38 -19.94
CA ALA A 106 7.59 -36.48 -19.18
C ALA A 106 6.11 -36.90 -19.30
N GLU A 107 5.61 -37.13 -20.52
CA GLU A 107 4.23 -37.56 -20.75
C GLU A 107 3.92 -38.89 -20.03
N LYS A 108 4.87 -39.83 -20.03
CA LYS A 108 4.72 -41.10 -19.32
C LYS A 108 4.61 -40.91 -17.80
N THR A 109 5.41 -40.00 -17.23
CA THR A 109 5.33 -39.71 -15.79
C THR A 109 4.02 -39.04 -15.42
N GLU A 110 3.55 -38.08 -16.22
CA GLU A 110 2.27 -37.40 -16.01
C GLU A 110 1.10 -38.39 -16.07
N LYS A 111 1.07 -39.25 -17.10
CA LYS A 111 0.07 -40.31 -17.23
C LYS A 111 0.07 -41.26 -16.04
N ALA A 112 1.24 -41.67 -15.57
CA ALA A 112 1.36 -42.55 -14.40
C ALA A 112 0.83 -41.89 -13.12
N LEU A 113 1.08 -40.59 -12.92
CA LEU A 113 0.54 -39.81 -11.80
C LEU A 113 -0.99 -39.71 -11.86
N ILE A 114 -1.55 -39.37 -13.03
CA ILE A 114 -2.99 -39.26 -13.24
C ILE A 114 -3.67 -40.62 -12.99
N GLU A 115 -3.12 -41.70 -13.52
CA GLU A 115 -3.65 -43.05 -13.28
C GLU A 115 -3.55 -43.47 -11.81
N GLY A 116 -2.47 -43.11 -11.13
CA GLY A 116 -2.27 -43.37 -9.71
C GLY A 116 -3.33 -42.68 -8.85
N ILE A 117 -3.66 -41.42 -9.16
CA ILE A 117 -4.71 -40.66 -8.49
C ILE A 117 -6.10 -41.23 -8.83
N ALA A 118 -6.35 -41.58 -10.10
CA ALA A 118 -7.63 -42.14 -10.53
C ALA A 118 -7.93 -43.51 -9.87
N LYS A 119 -6.89 -44.32 -9.65
CA LYS A 119 -6.99 -45.64 -8.99
C LYS A 119 -6.83 -45.55 -7.47
N PHE A 120 -6.64 -44.34 -6.93
CA PHE A 120 -6.43 -44.15 -5.50
C PHE A 120 -7.67 -44.57 -4.72
N ASN A 121 -7.50 -45.48 -3.76
CA ASN A 121 -8.58 -45.91 -2.89
C ASN A 121 -8.61 -45.05 -1.62
N PRO A 122 -9.60 -44.15 -1.45
CA PRO A 122 -9.70 -43.29 -0.27
C PRO A 122 -9.92 -44.07 1.02
N ALA A 123 -10.42 -45.32 0.97
CA ALA A 123 -10.57 -46.17 2.14
C ALA A 123 -9.24 -46.64 2.75
N LYS A 124 -8.12 -46.49 2.04
CA LYS A 124 -6.77 -46.75 2.56
C LYS A 124 -6.19 -45.56 3.34
N LEU A 125 -6.84 -44.40 3.29
CA LEU A 125 -6.47 -43.27 4.14
C LEU A 125 -6.82 -43.57 5.59
N LYS A 126 -5.88 -43.29 6.50
CA LYS A 126 -6.18 -43.35 7.94
C LYS A 126 -7.24 -42.31 8.25
N HIS A 127 -8.36 -42.73 8.84
CA HIS A 127 -9.37 -41.81 9.33
C HIS A 127 -8.74 -40.93 10.41
N THR A 128 -8.79 -39.62 10.20
CA THR A 128 -8.40 -38.62 11.20
C THR A 128 -9.68 -37.90 11.60
N GLU A 129 -10.11 -38.12 12.84
CA GLU A 129 -11.26 -37.42 13.41
C GLU A 129 -10.86 -35.97 13.69
N THR A 130 -11.33 -35.03 12.87
CA THR A 130 -11.14 -33.60 13.11
C THR A 130 -12.14 -33.14 14.17
N GLN A 131 -11.68 -33.01 15.42
CA GLN A 131 -12.46 -32.42 16.50
C GLN A 131 -12.50 -30.90 16.33
N GLU A 132 -13.60 -30.34 15.82
CA GLU A 132 -13.89 -28.91 15.90
C GLU A 132 -14.21 -28.57 17.37
N LYS A 133 -13.19 -28.13 18.11
CA LYS A 133 -13.37 -27.64 19.47
C LYS A 133 -14.04 -26.27 19.41
N ASN A 134 -15.37 -26.27 19.49
CA ASN A 134 -16.16 -25.10 19.86
C ASN A 134 -16.68 -25.25 21.31
N PRO A 135 -15.79 -25.39 22.33
CA PRO A 135 -16.22 -25.55 23.70
C PRO A 135 -16.96 -24.28 24.13
N LEU A 136 -18.06 -24.47 24.85
CA LEU A 136 -18.75 -23.36 25.47
C LEU A 136 -17.79 -22.64 26.43
N PRO A 137 -17.86 -21.30 26.53
CA PRO A 137 -17.02 -20.56 27.46
C PRO A 137 -17.23 -21.09 28.88
N ASP A 138 -16.13 -21.35 29.59
CA ASP A 138 -16.17 -21.81 30.97
C ASP A 138 -16.75 -20.72 31.90
N LYS A 139 -17.24 -21.13 33.08
CA LYS A 139 -17.79 -20.20 34.09
C LYS A 139 -16.82 -19.07 34.42
N GLU A 140 -15.53 -19.33 34.46
CA GLU A 140 -14.50 -18.32 34.73
C GLU A 140 -14.44 -17.24 33.64
N VAL A 141 -14.50 -17.65 32.36
CA VAL A 141 -14.51 -16.74 31.21
C VAL A 141 -15.75 -15.85 31.25
N VAL A 142 -16.92 -16.43 31.53
CA VAL A 142 -18.18 -15.67 31.66
C VAL A 142 -18.14 -14.69 32.84
N LEU A 143 -17.54 -15.08 33.96
CA LEU A 143 -17.41 -14.20 35.12
C LEU A 143 -16.43 -13.05 34.86
N GLN A 144 -15.32 -13.34 34.18
CA GLN A 144 -14.34 -12.33 33.77
C GLN A 144 -14.98 -11.31 32.81
N GLU A 145 -15.71 -11.79 31.80
CA GLU A 145 -16.45 -10.92 30.87
C GLU A 145 -17.46 -10.05 31.62
N ARG A 146 -18.25 -10.63 32.52
CA ARG A 146 -19.20 -9.86 33.34
C ARG A 146 -18.51 -8.82 34.20
N CYS A 147 -17.36 -9.15 34.80
CA CYS A 147 -16.57 -8.22 35.60
C CYS A 147 -16.08 -7.04 34.74
N HIS A 148 -15.57 -7.33 33.54
CA HIS A 148 -15.12 -6.31 32.60
C HIS A 148 -16.26 -5.37 32.18
N GLN A 149 -17.41 -5.93 31.81
CA GLN A 149 -18.58 -5.14 31.41
C GLN A 149 -19.10 -4.26 32.54
N ASN A 150 -19.10 -4.76 33.78
CA ASN A 150 -19.49 -3.96 34.94
C ASN A 150 -18.55 -2.77 35.17
N LEU A 151 -17.24 -2.97 34.98
CA LEU A 151 -16.27 -1.88 35.09
C LEU A 151 -16.49 -0.82 34.01
N LEU A 152 -16.66 -1.24 32.76
CA LEU A 152 -16.91 -0.34 31.64
C LEU A 152 -18.18 0.49 31.86
N ASN A 153 -19.29 -0.16 32.19
CA ASN A 153 -20.57 0.52 32.47
C ASN A 153 -20.45 1.49 33.65
N GLY A 154 -19.71 1.11 34.70
CA GLY A 154 -19.48 1.95 35.87
C GLY A 154 -18.69 3.22 35.53
N VAL A 155 -17.74 3.14 34.61
CA VAL A 155 -16.96 4.31 34.14
C VAL A 155 -17.74 5.15 33.14
N GLU A 156 -18.46 4.52 32.20
CA GLU A 156 -19.25 5.20 31.17
C GLU A 156 -20.37 6.05 31.78
N HIS A 157 -21.05 5.54 32.80
CA HIS A 157 -22.13 6.22 33.50
C HIS A 157 -21.69 6.87 34.82
N PHE A 158 -20.39 7.09 35.00
CA PHE A 158 -19.88 7.70 36.21
C PHE A 158 -20.35 9.16 36.34
N ASP A 159 -21.18 9.44 37.35
CA ASP A 159 -21.67 10.77 37.63
C ASP A 159 -20.59 11.63 38.30
N LYS A 160 -19.97 12.50 37.49
CA LYS A 160 -18.93 13.44 37.93
C LYS A 160 -19.44 14.44 38.98
N THR A 161 -20.75 14.68 39.08
CA THR A 161 -21.31 15.60 40.09
C THR A 161 -21.20 15.02 41.51
N THR A 162 -21.04 13.71 41.64
CA THR A 162 -20.79 13.05 42.94
C THR A 162 -19.34 13.17 43.42
N MET A 163 -18.43 13.63 42.56
CA MET A 163 -17.04 13.85 42.96
C MET A 163 -16.92 15.06 43.87
N LYS A 164 -16.17 14.92 44.98
CA LYS A 164 -15.84 16.05 45.84
C LYS A 164 -14.94 17.02 45.09
N HIS A 165 -15.31 18.29 45.05
CA HIS A 165 -14.43 19.34 44.55
C HIS A 165 -13.20 19.45 45.44
N ALA A 166 -12.02 19.35 44.83
CA ALA A 166 -10.76 19.69 45.46
C ALA A 166 -10.48 21.17 45.16
N GLU A 167 -10.72 22.03 46.15
CA GLU A 167 -10.25 23.41 46.10
C GLU A 167 -8.72 23.39 46.24
N THR A 168 -8.03 23.74 45.16
CA THR A 168 -6.57 23.91 45.17
C THR A 168 -6.28 25.37 45.46
N SER A 169 -5.64 25.64 46.60
CA SER A 169 -5.11 26.97 46.90
C SER A 169 -3.69 27.06 46.38
N GLU A 170 -3.49 27.89 45.36
CA GLU A 170 -2.16 28.27 44.91
C GLU A 170 -1.57 29.21 45.98
N LYS A 171 -0.49 28.78 46.65
CA LYS A 171 0.15 29.58 47.70
C LYS A 171 0.97 30.71 47.07
N CYS A 172 0.30 31.75 46.59
CA CYS A 172 0.93 33.03 46.27
C CYS A 172 1.32 33.73 47.59
N VAL A 173 2.40 33.27 48.23
CA VAL A 173 3.01 34.01 49.34
C VAL A 173 3.69 35.24 48.75
N LEU A 174 3.18 36.42 49.12
CA LEU A 174 3.89 37.66 48.88
C LEU A 174 5.24 37.58 49.64
N PRO A 175 6.34 38.04 49.03
CA PRO A 175 7.63 38.06 49.71
C PRO A 175 7.52 38.87 51.00
N ASP A 176 8.08 38.35 52.09
CA ASP A 176 8.07 39.00 53.40
C ASP A 176 8.74 40.38 53.33
N THR A 177 8.30 41.30 54.19
CA THR A 177 8.86 42.66 54.29
C THR A 177 10.38 42.67 54.44
N LYS A 178 10.94 41.69 55.16
CA LYS A 178 12.39 41.51 55.32
C LYS A 178 13.11 41.24 53.99
N VAL A 179 12.51 40.44 53.11
CA VAL A 179 13.07 40.11 51.80
C VAL A 179 13.07 41.36 50.91
N ILE A 180 11.97 42.12 50.94
CA ILE A 180 11.82 43.37 50.18
C ILE A 180 12.85 44.41 50.66
N GLU A 181 13.00 44.58 51.97
CA GLU A 181 13.98 45.51 52.54
C GLU A 181 15.42 45.10 52.21
N GLN A 182 15.73 43.81 52.28
CA GLN A 182 17.05 43.29 51.93
C GLN A 182 17.37 43.50 50.45
N GLU A 183 16.43 43.20 49.55
CA GLU A 183 16.61 43.40 48.10
C GLU A 183 16.76 44.90 47.77
N LYS A 184 15.95 45.76 48.40
CA LYS A 184 16.06 47.21 48.26
C LYS A 184 17.41 47.73 48.75
N ALA A 185 17.91 47.22 49.88
CA ALA A 185 19.23 47.59 50.40
C ALA A 185 20.36 47.16 49.45
N GLN A 186 20.30 45.93 48.92
CA GLN A 186 21.27 45.45 47.93
C GLN A 186 21.22 46.29 46.64
N SER A 187 20.03 46.55 46.11
CA SER A 187 19.84 47.38 44.91
C SER A 187 20.42 48.79 45.09
N ASN A 188 20.16 49.42 46.24
CA ASN A 188 20.72 50.74 46.57
C ASN A 188 22.26 50.72 46.64
N LEU A 189 22.84 49.67 47.23
CA LEU A 189 24.30 49.51 47.31
C LEU A 189 24.91 49.36 45.91
N LEU A 190 24.33 48.50 45.07
CA LEU A 190 24.79 48.29 43.70
C LEU A 190 24.70 49.58 42.88
N SER A 191 23.59 50.32 43.00
CA SER A 191 23.41 51.61 42.33
C SER A 191 24.42 52.65 42.81
N GLY A 192 24.73 52.68 44.11
CA GLY A 192 25.75 53.57 44.68
C GLY A 192 27.15 53.29 44.14
N ILE A 193 27.52 52.01 43.97
CA ILE A 193 28.80 51.61 43.38
C ILE A 193 28.83 51.92 41.89
N ALA A 194 27.77 51.58 41.15
CA ALA A 194 27.69 51.79 39.71
C ALA A 194 27.76 53.28 39.32
N ASN A 195 27.16 54.15 40.14
CA ASN A 195 27.15 55.60 39.93
C ASN A 195 28.24 56.34 40.74
N PHE A 196 29.22 55.62 41.30
CA PHE A 196 30.27 56.24 42.09
C PHE A 196 31.21 57.06 41.20
N ASP A 197 31.28 58.35 41.47
CA ASP A 197 32.17 59.27 40.78
C ASP A 197 33.58 59.21 41.38
N SER A 198 34.49 58.52 40.68
CA SER A 198 35.88 58.37 41.09
C SER A 198 36.66 59.68 41.16
N THR A 199 36.19 60.76 40.52
CA THR A 199 36.84 62.08 40.60
C THR A 199 36.65 62.75 41.96
N LYS A 200 35.68 62.30 42.76
CA LYS A 200 35.47 62.76 44.15
C LYS A 200 36.42 62.11 45.16
N LEU A 201 37.23 61.15 44.73
CA LEU A 201 38.28 60.60 45.59
C LEU A 201 39.35 61.65 45.83
N LYS A 202 39.67 61.89 47.11
CA LYS A 202 40.77 62.80 47.48
C LYS A 202 42.09 62.18 47.05
N HIS A 203 42.97 62.99 46.47
CA HIS A 203 44.33 62.55 46.16
C HIS A 203 45.04 62.16 47.47
N ALA A 204 45.56 60.94 47.50
CA ALA A 204 46.40 60.43 48.57
C ALA A 204 47.75 60.07 47.98
N GLU A 205 48.80 60.75 48.43
CA GLU A 205 50.17 60.44 48.05
C GLU A 205 50.63 59.19 48.81
N THR A 206 50.68 58.06 48.12
CA THR A 206 51.22 56.81 48.65
C THR A 206 52.74 56.82 48.54
N GLN A 207 53.44 56.83 49.68
CA GLN A 207 54.89 56.58 49.71
C GLN A 207 55.17 55.08 49.73
N GLU A 208 55.47 54.53 48.57
CA GLU A 208 56.04 53.18 48.44
C GLU A 208 57.52 53.25 48.83
N LYS A 209 57.82 52.85 50.07
CA LYS A 209 59.20 52.69 50.54
C LYS A 209 59.79 51.46 49.84
N ASN A 210 60.51 51.67 48.74
CA ASN A 210 61.48 50.72 48.19
C ASN A 210 62.90 51.12 48.62
N PRO A 211 63.30 50.97 49.90
CA PRO A 211 64.67 51.18 50.28
C PRO A 211 65.53 50.14 49.55
N LEU A 212 66.52 50.60 48.79
CA LEU A 212 67.55 49.72 48.26
C LEU A 212 68.24 49.05 49.46
N PRO A 213 68.51 47.73 49.40
CA PRO A 213 69.26 47.05 50.46
C PRO A 213 70.56 47.80 50.74
N THR A 214 70.84 48.11 52.00
CA THR A 214 72.12 48.72 52.38
C THR A 214 73.24 47.73 52.15
N LYS A 215 74.45 48.24 51.89
CA LYS A 215 75.65 47.42 51.64
C LYS A 215 75.87 46.39 52.76
N GLU A 216 75.59 46.77 54.00
CA GLU A 216 75.64 45.88 55.17
C GLU A 216 74.74 44.66 55.02
N THR A 217 73.49 44.85 54.59
CA THR A 217 72.52 43.78 54.36
C THR A 217 72.96 42.87 53.22
N ILE A 218 73.51 43.44 52.15
CA ILE A 218 74.05 42.69 51.00
C ILE A 218 75.26 41.84 51.43
N ASP A 219 76.16 42.40 52.24
CA ASP A 219 77.36 41.70 52.69
C ASP A 219 77.01 40.59 53.71
N GLN A 220 76.01 40.81 54.57
CA GLN A 220 75.46 39.77 55.46
C GLN A 220 74.89 38.59 54.66
N GLU A 221 74.11 38.87 53.61
CA GLU A 221 73.48 37.85 52.77
C GLU A 221 74.50 37.10 51.90
N LYS A 222 75.60 37.74 51.50
CA LYS A 222 76.73 37.07 50.82
C LYS A 222 77.58 36.17 51.73
N SER A 223 77.47 36.35 53.05
CA SER A 223 78.23 35.58 54.04
C SER A 223 77.48 34.38 54.62
N ALA A 224 76.18 34.27 54.31
CA ALA A 224 75.32 33.12 54.62
C ALA A 224 75.37 32.08 53.49
#